data_AF-W4LBG3-F1
#
_entry.id   AF-W4LBG3-F1
#
_cell.length_a   1.000
_cell.length_b   1.000
_cell.length_c   1.000
_cell.angle_alpha   90.00
_cell.angle_beta   90.00
_cell.angle_gamma   90.00
#
_symmetry.space_group_name_H-M   'P 1'
#
loop_
_entity.id
_entity.type
_entity.pdbx_description
1 polymer ?
#
loop_
_entity_poly.entity_id
_entity_poly.type
_entity_poly.pdbx_seq_one_letter_code
_entity_poly.pdbx_strand_id
1 'polypeptide(L)'
;MADDDYAMTNYLLDTNHLSPLVTPGHALRQRVMLQLRQGDSFAFTIPVLAELIYGIGIIRRAEQNLTEWRRLRPYFICYIPDEEDAETAAQLQISLRRRGWQLSTVDAFIAISNSRNPFNPRIHRAFPLVFS
;
A
#
# COMPACT_ATOMS: atom_id res chain seq x y z
N MET A 1 23.91 -6.37 -26.93
CA MET A 1 24.03 -5.94 -25.53
C MET A 1 22.73 -5.20 -25.24
N ALA A 2 21.75 -5.92 -24.73
CA ALA A 2 20.38 -5.42 -24.57
C ALA A 2 20.27 -4.74 -23.21
N ASP A 3 19.99 -3.44 -23.22
CA ASP A 3 19.38 -2.73 -22.08
C ASP A 3 17.97 -3.30 -21.89
N ASP A 4 17.86 -4.42 -21.18
CA ASP A 4 16.61 -4.74 -20.49
C ASP A 4 16.58 -3.85 -19.24
N ASP A 5 16.05 -2.65 -19.45
CA ASP A 5 15.56 -1.74 -18.41
C ASP A 5 14.56 -2.53 -17.56
N TYR A 6 15.03 -3.24 -16.52
CA TYR A 6 14.19 -3.92 -15.55
C TYR A 6 13.28 -2.85 -14.96
N ALA A 7 12.07 -2.75 -15.48
CA ALA A 7 11.11 -1.74 -15.08
C ALA A 7 10.79 -1.95 -13.59
N MET A 8 11.46 -1.19 -12.73
CA MET A 8 11.19 -1.17 -11.30
C MET A 8 9.71 -0.88 -11.11
N THR A 9 8.97 -1.84 -10.54
CA THR A 9 7.53 -1.69 -10.36
C THR A 9 7.27 -1.09 -8.98
N ASN A 10 6.33 -0.15 -8.93
CA ASN A 10 5.95 0.54 -7.70
C ASN A 10 4.56 0.07 -7.27
N TYR A 11 4.47 -0.50 -6.08
CA TYR A 11 3.24 -1.04 -5.52
C TYR A 11 2.75 -0.18 -4.36
N LEU A 12 1.45 0.13 -4.35
CA LEU A 12 0.78 0.74 -3.20
C LEU A 12 -0.04 -0.34 -2.48
N LEU A 13 0.28 -0.57 -1.20
CA LEU A 13 -0.33 -1.61 -0.38
C LEU A 13 -1.50 -1.05 0.43
N ASP A 14 -2.58 -1.81 0.48
CA ASP A 14 -3.66 -1.64 1.45
C ASP A 14 -3.38 -2.44 2.74
N THR A 15 -4.30 -2.36 3.70
CA THR A 15 -4.20 -3.10 4.96
C THR A 15 -4.28 -4.62 4.79
N ASN A 16 -5.02 -5.10 3.78
CA ASN A 16 -5.17 -6.53 3.50
C ASN A 16 -3.88 -7.18 3.00
N HIS A 17 -3.04 -6.40 2.30
CA HIS A 17 -1.73 -6.86 1.83
C HIS A 17 -0.61 -6.60 2.84
N LEU A 18 -0.74 -5.57 3.68
CA LEU A 18 0.26 -5.21 4.69
C LEU A 18 0.18 -6.10 5.95
N SER A 19 -1.03 -6.46 6.37
CA SER A 19 -1.26 -7.25 7.60
C SER A 19 -0.66 -8.68 7.58
N PRO A 20 -0.60 -9.43 6.46
CA PRO A 20 0.02 -10.74 6.46
C PRO A 20 1.55 -10.67 6.53
N LEU A 21 2.17 -9.52 6.22
CA LEU A 21 3.62 -9.38 6.20
C LEU A 21 4.23 -9.50 7.60
N VAL A 22 3.50 -9.09 8.64
CA VAL A 22 3.96 -9.23 10.04
C VAL A 22 3.85 -10.66 10.55
N THR A 23 3.24 -11.57 9.79
CA THR A 23 3.19 -13.00 10.11
C THR A 23 4.37 -13.73 9.47
N PRO A 24 5.31 -14.28 10.26
CA PRO A 24 6.42 -15.07 9.72
C PRO A 24 5.93 -16.27 8.91
N GLY A 25 6.58 -16.55 7.78
CA GLY A 25 6.24 -17.69 6.93
C GLY A 25 5.05 -17.49 5.99
N HIS A 26 4.35 -16.35 6.06
CA HIS A 26 3.25 -16.08 5.13
C HIS A 26 3.76 -15.97 3.68
N ALA A 27 3.09 -16.62 2.72
CA ALA A 27 3.52 -16.66 1.32
C ALA A 27 3.64 -15.25 0.70
N LEU A 28 2.71 -14.35 1.02
CA LEU A 28 2.77 -12.95 0.57
C LEU A 28 4.04 -12.24 1.06
N ARG A 29 4.47 -12.50 2.30
CA ARG A 29 5.72 -11.94 2.84
C ARG A 29 6.91 -12.37 2.01
N GLN A 30 7.00 -13.65 1.67
CA GLN A 30 8.10 -14.18 0.87
C GLN A 30 8.12 -13.53 -0.53
N ARG A 31 6.96 -13.37 -1.15
CA ARG A 31 6.83 -12.72 -2.46
C ARG A 31 7.26 -11.26 -2.44
N VAL A 32 6.77 -10.47 -1.47
CA VAL A 32 7.16 -9.05 -1.33
C VAL A 32 8.66 -8.92 -1.07
N MET A 33 9.24 -9.78 -0.24
CA MET A 33 10.69 -9.77 0.01
C MET A 33 11.51 -10.13 -1.23
N LEU A 34 11.01 -11.04 -2.07
CA LEU A 34 11.65 -11.37 -3.35
C LEU A 34 11.63 -10.18 -4.31
N GLN A 35 10.48 -9.53 -4.44
CA GLN A 35 10.31 -8.37 -5.32
C GLN A 35 11.15 -7.17 -4.86
N LEU A 36 11.22 -6.90 -3.55
CA LEU A 36 12.12 -5.90 -3.00
C LEU A 36 13.60 -6.16 -3.37
N ARG A 37 14.04 -7.42 -3.39
CA ARG A 37 15.40 -7.79 -3.83
C ARG A 37 15.61 -7.65 -5.34
N GLN A 38 14.54 -7.68 -6.13
CA GLN A 38 14.56 -7.46 -7.57
C GLN A 38 14.53 -5.96 -7.94
N GLY A 39 14.42 -5.07 -6.95
CA GLY A 39 14.41 -3.61 -7.16
C GLY A 39 13.02 -2.99 -7.19
N ASP A 40 11.95 -3.78 -7.01
CA ASP A 40 10.61 -3.24 -6.87
C ASP A 40 10.47 -2.43 -5.56
N SER A 41 9.64 -1.40 -5.60
CA SER A 41 9.38 -0.54 -4.45
C SER A 41 7.95 -0.69 -3.96
N PHE A 42 7.77 -0.66 -2.64
CA PHE A 42 6.47 -0.80 -2.00
C PHE A 42 6.20 0.40 -1.10
N ALA A 43 4.98 0.93 -1.21
CA ALA A 43 4.50 2.06 -0.42
C ALA A 43 3.16 1.73 0.25
N PHE A 44 2.79 2.50 1.26
CA PHE A 44 1.45 2.54 1.85
C PHE A 44 1.18 3.97 2.36
N THR A 45 -0.05 4.26 2.77
CA THR A 45 -0.44 5.57 3.31
C THR A 45 -0.53 5.55 4.84
N ILE A 46 -0.41 6.71 5.50
CA ILE A 46 -0.59 6.82 6.97
C ILE A 46 -1.93 6.22 7.45
N PRO A 47 -3.08 6.39 6.76
CA PRO A 47 -4.31 5.70 7.16
C PRO A 47 -4.21 4.16 7.15
N VAL A 48 -3.54 3.58 6.15
CA VAL A 48 -3.25 2.12 6.11
C VAL A 48 -2.36 1.70 7.28
N LEU A 49 -1.36 2.52 7.63
CA LEU A 49 -0.53 2.27 8.81
C LEU A 49 -1.36 2.27 10.10
N ALA A 50 -2.27 3.23 10.25
CA ALA A 50 -3.13 3.30 11.43
C ALA A 50 -4.00 2.05 11.56
N GLU A 51 -4.61 1.57 10.47
CA GLU A 51 -5.38 0.33 10.45
C GLU A 51 -4.53 -0.89 10.79
N LEU A 52 -3.31 -0.99 10.23
CA LEU A 52 -2.39 -2.08 10.56
C LEU A 52 -2.06 -2.10 12.06
N ILE A 53 -1.65 -0.97 12.63
CA ILE A 53 -1.25 -0.89 14.04
C ILE A 53 -2.43 -1.19 14.96
N TYR A 54 -3.62 -0.67 14.63
CA TYR A 54 -4.85 -1.01 15.33
C TYR A 54 -5.15 -2.51 15.27
N GLY A 55 -5.11 -3.10 14.07
CA GLY A 55 -5.36 -4.53 13.86
C GLY A 55 -4.36 -5.44 14.58
N ILE A 56 -3.08 -5.05 14.64
CA ILE A 56 -2.07 -5.75 15.43
C ILE A 56 -2.37 -5.64 16.94
N GLY A 57 -2.82 -4.48 17.40
CA GLY A 57 -3.06 -4.23 18.83
C GLY A 57 -4.17 -5.07 19.45
N ILE A 58 -5.15 -5.53 18.65
CA ILE A 58 -6.32 -6.27 19.15
C ILE A 58 -6.14 -7.80 19.16
N ILE A 59 -5.05 -8.34 18.60
CA ILE A 59 -4.82 -9.79 18.49
C ILE A 59 -3.86 -10.31 19.56
N ARG A 60 -3.95 -11.60 19.90
CA ARG A 60 -3.13 -12.25 20.95
C ARG A 60 -1.61 -12.17 20.72
N ARG A 61 -1.15 -12.01 19.48
CA ARG A 61 0.27 -11.94 19.11
C ARG A 61 0.76 -10.50 18.87
N ALA A 62 0.10 -9.50 19.44
CA ALA A 62 0.38 -8.09 19.23
C ALA A 62 1.87 -7.72 19.34
N GLU A 63 2.54 -8.10 20.44
CA GLU A 63 3.96 -7.76 20.66
C GLU A 63 4.90 -8.37 19.61
N GLN A 64 4.67 -9.63 19.25
CA GLN A 64 5.44 -10.33 18.21
C GLN A 64 5.24 -9.64 16.86
N ASN A 65 3.99 -9.36 16.49
CA ASN A 65 3.65 -8.74 15.22
C ASN A 65 4.14 -7.28 15.14
N LEU A 66 4.12 -6.52 16.23
CA LEU A 66 4.71 -5.17 16.28
C LEU A 66 6.24 -5.23 16.12
N THR A 67 6.89 -6.23 16.72
CA THR A 67 8.33 -6.42 16.54
C THR A 67 8.67 -6.73 15.09
N GLU A 68 7.90 -7.63 14.46
CA GLU A 68 8.06 -7.92 13.04
C GLU A 68 7.77 -6.70 12.16
N TRP A 69 6.74 -5.91 12.48
CA TRP A 69 6.46 -4.66 11.77
C TRP A 69 7.64 -3.69 11.84
N ARG A 70 8.22 -3.46 13.03
CA ARG A 70 9.37 -2.57 13.21
C ARG A 70 10.58 -3.01 12.39
N ARG A 71 10.79 -4.31 12.24
CA ARG A 71 11.86 -4.88 11.39
C ARG A 71 11.60 -4.64 9.91
N LEU A 72 10.33 -4.74 9.48
CA LEU A 72 9.94 -4.60 8.08
C LEU A 72 9.82 -3.14 7.64
N ARG A 73 9.43 -2.24 8.54
CA ARG A 73 9.11 -0.84 8.27
C ARG A 73 10.13 -0.09 7.38
N PRO A 74 11.46 -0.26 7.54
CA PRO A 74 12.45 0.45 6.73
C PRO A 74 12.43 0.09 5.24
N TYR A 75 11.84 -1.05 4.85
CA TYR A 75 11.76 -1.48 3.45
C TYR A 75 10.57 -0.87 2.68
N PHE A 76 9.75 -0.06 3.34
CA PHE A 76 8.52 0.49 2.77
C PHE A 76 8.49 2.01 2.85
N ILE A 77 8.01 2.63 1.77
CA ILE A 77 7.72 4.05 1.73
C ILE A 77 6.38 4.30 2.43
N CYS A 78 6.30 5.34 3.26
CA CYS A 78 5.03 5.75 3.84
C CYS A 78 4.66 7.13 3.30
N TYR A 79 3.58 7.17 2.55
CA TYR A 79 2.98 8.39 2.06
C TYR A 79 2.20 9.06 3.19
N ILE A 80 2.45 10.34 3.39
CA ILE A 80 1.78 11.18 4.37
C ILE A 80 0.82 12.07 3.58
N PRO A 81 -0.50 11.80 3.62
CA PRO A 81 -1.46 12.64 2.92
C PRO A 81 -1.44 14.07 3.47
N ASP A 82 -1.55 15.04 2.57
CA ASP A 82 -1.71 16.44 2.91
C ASP A 82 -3.19 16.89 2.94
N GLU A 83 -3.42 18.19 3.12
CA GLU A 83 -4.77 18.77 3.14
C GLU A 83 -5.49 18.58 1.80
N GLU A 84 -4.80 18.84 0.69
CA GLU A 84 -5.37 18.74 -0.65
C GLU A 84 -5.73 17.27 -0.99
N ASP A 85 -4.94 16.32 -0.50
CA ASP A 85 -5.25 14.88 -0.57
C ASP A 85 -6.56 14.56 0.18
N ALA A 86 -6.71 15.09 1.40
CA ALA A 86 -7.91 14.87 2.19
C ALA A 86 -9.16 15.43 1.50
N GLU A 87 -9.06 16.63 0.92
CA GLU A 87 -10.14 17.23 0.14
C GLU A 87 -10.49 16.38 -1.09
N THR A 88 -9.49 15.94 -1.84
CA THR A 88 -9.69 15.12 -3.04
C THR A 88 -10.31 13.76 -2.69
N ALA A 89 -9.86 13.12 -1.62
CA ALA A 89 -10.42 11.87 -1.12
C ALA A 89 -11.90 12.03 -0.74
N ALA A 90 -12.25 13.12 -0.04
CA ALA A 90 -13.64 13.41 0.33
C ALA A 90 -14.52 13.66 -0.90
N GLN A 91 -14.04 14.42 -1.89
CA GLN A 91 -14.75 14.65 -3.14
C GLN A 91 -15.00 13.34 -3.90
N LEU A 92 -13.99 12.45 -3.97
CA LEU A 92 -14.12 11.13 -4.57
C LEU A 92 -15.22 10.32 -3.87
N GLN A 93 -15.20 10.25 -2.55
CA GLN A 93 -16.23 9.54 -1.78
C GLN A 93 -17.63 10.08 -2.03
N ILE A 94 -17.81 11.41 -2.01
CA ILE A 94 -19.10 12.05 -2.29
C ILE A 94 -19.60 11.67 -3.69
N SER A 95 -18.70 11.68 -4.68
CA SER A 95 -19.05 11.35 -6.06
C SER A 95 -19.51 9.90 -6.21
N LEU A 96 -18.85 8.95 -5.54
CA LEU A 96 -19.20 7.53 -5.55
C LEU A 96 -20.51 7.28 -4.80
N ARG A 97 -20.69 7.93 -3.64
CA ARG A 97 -21.91 7.83 -2.85
C ARG A 97 -23.14 8.30 -3.62
N ARG A 98 -23.02 9.39 -4.38
CA ARG A 98 -24.10 9.88 -5.27
C ARG A 98 -24.46 8.88 -6.37
N ARG A 99 -23.56 7.97 -6.73
CA ARG A 99 -23.77 6.89 -7.71
C ARG A 99 -24.24 5.57 -7.07
N GLY A 100 -24.47 5.55 -5.76
CA GLY A 100 -24.85 4.35 -5.02
C GLY A 100 -23.69 3.47 -4.56
N TRP A 101 -22.44 3.93 -4.68
CA TRP A 101 -21.25 3.19 -4.28
C TRP A 101 -20.71 3.72 -2.95
N GLN A 102 -20.25 2.83 -2.08
CA GLN A 102 -19.59 3.22 -0.83
C GLN A 102 -18.10 2.90 -0.92
N LEU A 103 -17.28 3.88 -0.59
CA LEU A 103 -15.83 3.75 -0.48
C LEU A 103 -15.41 4.18 0.92
N SER A 104 -14.57 3.38 1.59
CA SER A 104 -14.06 3.76 2.90
C SER A 104 -13.10 4.96 2.78
N THR A 105 -12.81 5.62 3.90
CA THR A 105 -11.87 6.76 3.92
C THR A 105 -10.45 6.32 3.59
N VAL A 106 -10.04 5.14 4.07
CA VAL A 106 -8.72 4.60 3.76
C VAL A 106 -8.60 4.26 2.27
N ASP A 107 -9.61 3.61 1.69
CA ASP A 107 -9.61 3.29 0.26
C ASP A 107 -9.61 4.54 -0.63
N ALA A 108 -10.28 5.61 -0.20
CA ALA A 108 -10.25 6.89 -0.89
C ALA A 108 -8.83 7.50 -0.89
N PHE A 109 -8.13 7.44 0.25
CA PHE A 109 -6.73 7.88 0.34
C PHE A 109 -5.79 7.01 -0.51
N ILE A 110 -6.01 5.69 -0.57
CA ILE A 110 -5.23 4.82 -1.47
C ILE A 110 -5.45 5.22 -2.93
N ALA A 111 -6.70 5.45 -3.34
CA ALA A 111 -7.05 5.81 -4.71
C ALA A 111 -6.41 7.14 -5.18
N ILE A 112 -6.39 8.15 -4.30
CA ILE A 112 -5.82 9.46 -4.65
C ILE A 112 -4.29 9.49 -4.55
N SER A 113 -3.67 8.76 -3.62
CA SER A 113 -2.21 8.62 -3.56
C SER A 113 -1.65 7.95 -4.81
N ASN A 114 -2.42 7.06 -5.44
CA ASN A 114 -2.08 6.48 -6.73
C ASN A 114 -2.13 7.51 -7.89
N SER A 115 -2.95 8.56 -7.74
CA SER A 115 -3.15 9.60 -8.76
C SER A 115 -2.11 10.72 -8.69
N ARG A 116 -1.52 10.98 -7.51
CA ARG A 116 -0.56 12.08 -7.29
C ARG A 116 0.91 11.71 -7.41
N ASN A 117 1.27 10.42 -7.41
CA ASN A 117 2.68 10.05 -7.28
C ASN A 117 3.37 9.75 -8.62
N PRO A 118 4.36 10.56 -9.07
CA PRO A 118 5.11 10.33 -10.29
C PRO A 118 6.28 9.37 -10.04
N PHE A 119 6.00 8.10 -9.73
CA PHE A 119 7.03 7.05 -9.69
C PHE A 119 7.39 6.52 -11.10
N ASN A 120 7.81 7.45 -11.99
CA ASN A 120 8.18 7.33 -13.42
C ASN A 120 7.04 7.67 -14.44
N PRO A 121 7.13 8.79 -15.21
CA PRO A 121 6.11 9.23 -16.18
C PRO A 121 6.04 8.40 -17.47
N ARG A 122 6.73 7.26 -17.60
CA ARG A 122 6.75 6.45 -18.84
C ARG A 122 5.91 5.18 -18.83
N ILE A 123 5.22 4.84 -17.75
CA ILE A 123 4.46 3.57 -17.69
C ILE A 123 2.96 3.84 -17.60
N HIS A 124 2.42 4.36 -18.70
CA HIS A 124 1.01 4.21 -19.05
C HIS A 124 0.74 2.78 -19.57
N ARG A 125 1.07 1.74 -18.81
CA ARG A 125 0.62 0.37 -19.15
C ARG A 125 0.38 -0.46 -17.89
N ALA A 126 -0.90 -0.77 -17.71
CA ALA A 126 -1.43 -1.88 -16.94
C ALA A 126 -1.04 -1.95 -15.47
N PHE A 127 -1.93 -1.44 -14.60
CA PHE A 127 -2.01 -1.89 -13.22
C PHE A 127 -2.99 -3.08 -13.15
N PRO A 128 -2.52 -4.33 -13.06
CA PRO A 128 -3.37 -5.42 -12.66
C PRO A 128 -3.46 -5.38 -11.12
N LEU A 129 -4.62 -4.95 -10.60
CA LEU A 129 -5.12 -5.46 -9.32
C LEU A 129 -5.19 -6.98 -9.46
N VAL A 130 -4.16 -7.69 -9.05
CA VAL A 130 -4.15 -9.16 -8.99
C VAL A 130 -3.54 -9.55 -7.67
N PHE A 131 -4.41 -9.82 -6.69
CA PHE A 131 -4.30 -11.01 -5.85
C PHE A 131 -5.72 -11.48 -5.51
N SER A 132 -6.21 -12.40 -6.37
CA SER A 132 -7.21 -13.42 -5.98
C SER A 132 -6.53 -14.54 -5.21
#